data_AF-F1W5A5-F1
#
_entry.id   AF-F1W5A5-F1
#
_cell.length_a   1.000
_cell.length_b   1.000
_cell.length_c   1.000
_cell.angle_alpha   90.00
_cell.angle_beta   90.00
_cell.angle_gamma   90.00
#
_symmetry.space_group_name_H-M   'P 1'
#
loop_
_entity.id
_entity.type
_entity.pdbx_description
1 polymer ?
#
loop_
_entity_poly.entity_id
_entity_poly.type
_entity_poly.pdbx_seq_one_letter_code
_entity_poly.pdbx_strand_id
1 'polypeptide(L)' 'MARALSEDPDVWRNLMPQVREVAAAAARAGVVRVTQQGRTVQLPDVRGPIRLMRGPQFD' A
#
# COMPACT_ATOMS: atom_id res chain seq x y z
N MET A 1 6.86 -5.24 -1.05
CA MET A 1 5.72 -5.56 -1.94
C MET A 1 6.17 -5.58 -3.39
N ALA A 2 6.38 -4.47 -4.11
CA ALA A 2 6.73 -4.58 -5.54
C ALA A 2 8.16 -5.09 -5.84
N ARG A 3 9.14 -4.90 -4.95
CA ARG A 3 10.47 -5.54 -5.08
C ARG A 3 10.43 -7.08 -5.06
N ALA A 4 9.35 -7.68 -4.58
CA ALA A 4 9.19 -9.13 -4.62
C ALA A 4 8.78 -9.64 -6.02
N LEU A 5 8.37 -8.73 -6.93
CA LEU A 5 7.93 -9.05 -8.28
C LEU A 5 9.04 -8.84 -9.33
N SER A 6 10.02 -7.99 -9.05
CA SER A 6 11.21 -7.77 -9.86
C SER A 6 12.30 -7.03 -9.07
N GLU A 7 13.56 -7.38 -9.28
CA GLU A 7 14.71 -6.65 -8.74
C GLU A 7 15.01 -5.36 -9.52
N ASP A 8 14.47 -5.23 -10.75
CA ASP A 8 14.63 -4.05 -11.59
C ASP A 8 13.88 -2.84 -10.99
N PRO A 9 14.60 -1.77 -10.62
CA PRO A 9 14.05 -0.53 -10.12
C PRO A 9 12.92 0.08 -10.92
N ASP A 10 12.97 0.01 -12.24
CA ASP A 10 12.00 0.67 -13.10
C ASP A 10 10.74 -0.17 -13.25
N VAL A 11 10.89 -1.50 -13.30
CA VAL A 11 9.76 -2.43 -13.31
C VAL A 11 8.94 -2.30 -12.04
N TRP A 12 9.55 -2.39 -10.85
CA TRP A 12 8.76 -2.32 -9.62
C TRP A 12 8.19 -0.93 -9.36
N ARG A 13 8.84 0.15 -9.82
CA ARG A 13 8.28 1.51 -9.73
C ARG A 13 7.03 1.66 -10.59
N ASN A 14 7.03 1.11 -11.79
CA ASN A 14 5.89 1.15 -12.70
C ASN A 14 4.67 0.37 -12.16
N LEU A 15 4.89 -0.61 -11.28
CA LEU A 15 3.80 -1.34 -10.60
C LEU A 15 3.23 -0.61 -9.39
N MET A 16 3.91 0.40 -8.84
CA MET A 16 3.47 1.08 -7.61
C MET A 16 2.08 1.73 -7.69
N PRO A 17 1.64 2.34 -8.80
CA PRO A 17 0.27 2.84 -8.92
C PRO A 17 -0.77 1.73 -8.71
N GLN A 18 -0.62 0.59 -9.39
CA GLN A 18 -1.55 -0.54 -9.25
C GLN A 18 -1.53 -1.13 -7.83
N VAL A 19 -0.35 -1.25 -7.21
CA VAL A 19 -0.23 -1.70 -5.82
C VAL A 19 -0.95 -0.76 -4.86
N ARG A 20 -0.91 0.56 -5.11
CA ARG A 20 -1.64 1.56 -4.31
C ARG A 20 -3.16 1.41 -4.43
N GLU A 21 -3.67 1.14 -5.63
CA GLU A 21 -5.10 0.90 -5.83
C GLU A 21 -5.59 -0.33 -5.07
N VAL A 22 -4.84 -1.45 -5.15
CA VAL A 22 -5.16 -2.67 -4.40
C VAL A 22 -5.09 -2.42 -2.89
N ALA A 23 -4.07 -1.71 -2.41
CA ALA A 23 -3.94 -1.35 -1.01
C ALA A 23 -5.10 -0.45 -0.53
N ALA A 24 -5.56 0.48 -1.36
CA ALA A 24 -6.70 1.33 -1.07
C ALA A 24 -8.01 0.50 -0.95
N ALA A 25 -8.23 -0.43 -1.87
CA ALA A 25 -9.38 -1.34 -1.82
C ALA A 25 -9.35 -2.23 -0.58
N ALA A 26 -8.20 -2.83 -0.27
CA ALA A 26 -8.01 -3.66 0.92
C ALA A 26 -8.19 -2.85 2.22
N ALA A 27 -7.77 -1.57 2.23
CA ALA A 27 -7.98 -0.68 3.37
C ALA A 27 -9.45 -0.34 3.57
N ARG A 28 -10.20 -0.10 2.49
CA ARG A 28 -11.66 0.10 2.55
C ARG A 28 -12.40 -1.14 3.05
N ALA A 29 -11.92 -2.33 2.69
CA ALA A 29 -12.44 -3.61 3.20
C ALA A 29 -12.00 -3.90 4.66
N GLY A 30 -11.14 -3.07 5.24
CA GLY A 30 -10.60 -3.27 6.59
C GLY A 30 -9.60 -4.42 6.72
N VAL A 31 -9.20 -5.03 5.60
CA VAL A 31 -8.16 -6.06 5.57
C VAL A 31 -6.82 -5.46 5.98
N VAL A 32 -6.51 -4.23 5.55
CA VAL A 32 -5.26 -3.55 5.92
C VAL A 32 -5.52 -2.16 6.50
N ARG A 33 -4.55 -1.67 7.28
CA ARG A 33 -4.47 -0.25 7.67
C ARG A 33 -3.25 0.38 7.01
N VAL A 34 -3.44 1.56 6.42
CA VAL A 34 -2.36 2.33 5.80
C VAL A 34 -1.88 3.38 6.78
N THR A 35 -0.56 3.44 7.00
CA THR A 35 0.04 4.50 7.82
C THR A 35 1.16 5.23 7.08
N GLN A 36 1.31 6.52 7.40
CA GLN A 36 2.45 7.33 7.00
C GLN A 36 2.98 8.06 8.23
N GLN A 37 4.28 7.94 8.48
CA GLN A 37 4.93 8.52 9.66
C GLN A 37 4.19 8.17 10.97
N GLY A 38 3.71 6.93 11.07
CA GLY A 38 2.97 6.41 12.23
C GLY A 38 1.50 6.83 12.32
N ARG A 39 1.02 7.73 11.44
CA ARG A 39 -0.38 8.19 11.42
C ARG A 39 -1.19 7.37 10.43
N THR A 40 -2.42 7.02 10.80
CA THR A 40 -3.35 6.36 9.86
C THR A 40 -3.75 7.36 8.78
N VAL A 41 -3.70 6.94 7.52
CA VAL A 41 -4.01 7.77 6.36
C VAL A 41 -4.89 7.01 5.37
N GLN A 42 -5.57 7.75 4.48
CA GLN A 42 -6.37 7.19 3.41
C GLN A 42 -5.68 7.42 2.06
N LEU A 43 -5.82 6.45 1.15
CA LEU A 43 -5.35 6.56 -0.23
C LEU A 43 -6.52 7.01 -1.12
N PRO A 44 -6.27 7.76 -2.22
CA PRO A 44 -4.97 7.95 -2.88
C PRO A 44 -4.20 9.23 -2.49
N ASP A 45 -4.74 10.08 -1.62
CA ASP A 45 -4.27 11.47 -1.42
C ASP A 45 -2.86 11.62 -0.82
N VAL A 46 -2.24 10.52 -0.41
CA VAL A 46 -0.95 10.50 0.28
C VAL A 46 0.21 10.24 -0.67
N ARG A 47 1.10 11.23 -0.78
CA ARG A 47 2.35 11.11 -1.53
C ARG A 47 3.48 10.53 -0.68
N GLY A 48 4.44 9.88 -1.35
CA GLY A 48 5.62 9.32 -0.70
C GLY A 48 5.39 7.98 0.00
N PRO A 49 6.38 7.47 0.75
CA PRO A 49 6.32 6.13 1.34
C PRO A 49 5.16 5.97 2.33
N ILE A 50 4.53 4.80 2.27
CA ILE A 50 3.46 4.36 3.17
C ILE A 50 3.82 2.98 3.74
N ARG A 51 3.21 2.62 4.86
CA ARG A 51 3.31 1.28 5.46
C ARG A 51 1.94 0.65 5.49
N LEU A 52 1.87 -0.64 5.19
CA LEU A 52 0.66 -1.45 5.34
C LEU A 52 0.79 -2.28 6.62
N MET A 53 -0.27 -2.28 7.41
CA MET A 53 -0.42 -3.06 8.64
C MET A 53 -1.66 -3.94 8.53
N ARG A 54 -1.74 -5.01 9.32
CA ARG A 54 -2.96 -5.81 9.44
C ARG A 54 -4.11 -4.93 9.94
N GLY A 55 -5.24 -4.99 9.24
CA GLY A 55 -6.47 -4.32 9.62
C GLY A 55 -7.34 -5.21 10.52
N PRO A 56 -8.49 -4.68 10.99
CA PRO A 56 -9.38 -5.41 11.88
C PRO A 56 -9.98 -6.69 11.26
N GLN A 57 -10.03 -6.77 9.93
CA GLN A 57 -10.58 -7.90 9.17
C GLN A 57 -9.48 -8.76 8.53
N PHE A 58 -8.25 -8.70 9.06
CA PHE A 58 -7.14 -9.55 8.63
C PHE A 58 -7.19 -10.87 9.41
N ASP A 59 -7.84 -11.88 8.85
CA ASP A 59 -7.76 -13.27 9.30
C ASP A 59 -6.46 -13.96 8.80
#